data_AF-A0A842T3G6-F1
#
_entry.id   AF-A0A842T3G6-F1
#
_cell.length_a   1.000
_cell.length_b   1.000
_cell.length_c   1.000
_cell.angle_alpha   90.00
_cell.angle_beta   90.00
_cell.angle_gamma   90.00
#
_symmetry.space_group_name_H-M   'P 1'
#
loop_
_entity.id
_entity.type
_entity.pdbx_description
1 polymer ?
#
loop_
_entity_poly.entity_id
_entity_poly.type
_entity_poly.pdbx_seq_one_letter_code
_entity_poly.pdbx_strand_id
1 'polypeptide(L)'
;MMHKIKVREKFGRIHSLKDPKLRQIRFQFRRLWFRFYHSKVEECNQKWGDVLEKQYSGELSRDQATRLQWKINSEMENNAHSVNNFPIRCLGCGNKMNDLVFEPKRRAYFCIHCLFYNKREQFLTESEKKQLLKRNPSDDILQ
;
A
#
# COMPACT_ATOMS: atom_id res chain seq x y z
N MET A 1 -31.80 3.99 10.08
CA MET A 1 -31.88 3.18 8.84
C MET A 1 -30.54 3.24 8.10
N MET A 2 -29.68 2.21 8.22
CA MET A 2 -28.40 2.18 7.50
C MET A 2 -28.64 1.91 6.01
N HIS A 3 -28.34 2.88 5.16
CA HIS A 3 -28.32 2.69 3.72
C HIS A 3 -27.29 1.61 3.37
N LYS A 4 -27.78 0.43 2.96
CA LYS A 4 -26.98 -0.57 2.24
C LYS A 4 -26.61 0.04 0.89
N ILE A 5 -25.51 0.79 0.87
CA ILE A 5 -24.96 1.37 -0.35
C ILE A 5 -24.74 0.22 -1.34
N LYS A 6 -25.46 0.25 -2.47
CA LYS A 6 -25.33 -0.70 -3.57
C LYS A 6 -23.98 -0.48 -4.24
N VAL A 7 -22.94 -1.09 -3.69
CA VAL A 7 -21.57 -1.08 -4.24
C VAL A 7 -21.44 -1.99 -5.49
N ARG A 8 -22.51 -2.72 -5.81
CA ARG A 8 -22.53 -3.76 -6.85
C ARG A 8 -22.20 -3.25 -8.25
N GLU A 9 -22.48 -2.00 -8.58
CA GLU A 9 -22.56 -1.59 -10.00
C GLU A 9 -21.25 -1.13 -10.63
N LYS A 10 -20.17 -0.89 -9.86
CA LYS A 10 -18.92 -0.32 -10.43
C LYS A 10 -17.66 -1.18 -10.32
N PHE A 11 -17.70 -2.29 -9.57
CA PHE A 11 -16.50 -3.14 -9.30
C PHE A 11 -16.77 -4.64 -9.47
N GLY A 12 -17.93 -5.02 -10.03
CA GLY A 12 -18.41 -6.41 -9.97
C GLY A 12 -18.82 -6.83 -8.55
N ARG A 13 -19.28 -8.07 -8.38
CA ARG A 13 -19.52 -8.63 -7.03
C ARG A 13 -18.17 -8.74 -6.32
N ILE A 14 -18.01 -8.01 -5.22
CA ILE A 14 -16.88 -8.22 -4.31
C ILE A 14 -17.10 -9.57 -3.64
N HIS A 15 -16.38 -10.58 -4.11
CA HIS A 15 -16.42 -11.92 -3.53
C HIS A 15 -15.50 -11.95 -2.31
N SER A 16 -16.09 -11.91 -1.11
CA SER A 16 -15.35 -12.25 0.10
C SER A 16 -15.11 -13.77 0.13
N LEU A 17 -13.89 -14.15 0.49
CA LEU A 17 -13.59 -15.56 0.66
C LEU A 17 -14.26 -16.04 1.95
N LYS A 18 -15.27 -16.91 1.83
CA LYS A 18 -16.06 -17.35 2.98
C LYS A 18 -15.31 -18.33 3.88
N ASP A 19 -14.42 -19.14 3.29
CA ASP A 19 -13.63 -20.16 4.00
C ASP A 19 -12.57 -19.52 4.92
N PRO A 20 -12.64 -19.73 6.24
CA PRO A 20 -11.66 -19.19 7.19
C PRO A 20 -10.23 -19.72 7.00
N LYS A 21 -10.05 -21.00 6.63
CA LYS A 21 -8.73 -21.60 6.42
C LYS A 21 -8.06 -20.99 5.20
N LEU A 22 -8.81 -20.82 4.11
CA LEU A 22 -8.26 -20.18 2.91
C LEU A 22 -7.93 -18.69 3.15
N ARG A 23 -8.69 -17.98 3.99
CA ARG A 23 -8.36 -16.61 4.40
C ARG A 23 -7.03 -16.57 5.17
N GLN A 24 -6.83 -17.50 6.09
CA GLN A 24 -5.59 -17.62 6.84
C GLN A 24 -4.40 -17.91 5.93
N ILE A 25 -4.54 -18.85 4.99
CA ILE A 25 -3.49 -19.17 4.00
C ILE A 25 -3.10 -17.92 3.21
N ARG A 26 -4.07 -17.18 2.65
CA ARG A 26 -3.80 -15.92 1.92
C ARG A 26 -3.07 -14.89 2.79
N PHE A 27 -3.51 -14.71 4.03
CA PHE A 27 -2.85 -13.80 4.96
C PHE A 27 -1.38 -14.18 5.18
N GLN A 28 -1.09 -15.47 5.40
CA GLN A 28 0.30 -15.92 5.59
C GLN A 28 1.14 -15.71 4.32
N PHE A 29 0.61 -16.02 3.13
CA PHE A 29 1.31 -15.74 1.87
C PHE A 29 1.63 -14.26 1.71
N ARG A 30 0.66 -13.37 1.94
CA ARG A 30 0.88 -11.92 1.89
C ARG A 30 1.94 -11.46 2.89
N ARG A 31 1.93 -12.02 4.10
CA ARG A 31 2.92 -11.71 5.13
C ARG A 31 4.33 -12.14 4.72
N LEU A 32 4.47 -13.31 4.09
CA LEU A 32 5.75 -13.79 3.54
C LEU A 32 6.25 -12.87 2.42
N TRP A 33 5.40 -12.58 1.43
CA TRP A 33 5.75 -11.67 0.33
C TRP A 33 6.13 -10.28 0.82
N PHE A 34 5.38 -9.73 1.77
CA PHE A 34 5.72 -8.44 2.35
C PHE A 34 7.09 -8.45 3.02
N ARG A 35 7.40 -9.50 3.80
CA ARG A 35 8.71 -9.65 4.46
C ARG A 35 9.84 -9.79 3.43
N PHE A 36 9.62 -10.58 2.38
CA PHE A 36 10.58 -10.73 1.29
C PHE A 36 10.94 -9.36 0.67
N TYR A 37 9.93 -8.57 0.27
CA TYR A 37 10.21 -7.26 -0.32
C TYR A 37 10.79 -6.25 0.68
N HIS A 38 10.43 -6.35 1.96
CA HIS A 38 11.06 -5.52 3.00
C HIS A 38 12.55 -5.83 3.12
N SER A 39 12.92 -7.12 3.13
CA SER A 39 14.32 -7.56 3.12
C SER A 39 15.06 -7.03 1.88
N LYS A 40 14.40 -6.99 0.70
CA LYS A 40 15.01 -6.41 -0.51
C LYS A 40 15.26 -4.91 -0.40
N VAL A 41 14.36 -4.17 0.25
CA VAL A 41 14.58 -2.75 0.53
C VAL A 41 15.73 -2.55 1.52
N GLU A 42 15.83 -3.39 2.55
CA GLU A 42 16.95 -3.37 3.49
C GLU A 42 18.29 -3.66 2.80
N GLU A 43 18.34 -4.66 1.91
CA GLU A 43 19.52 -4.95 1.06
C GLU A 43 19.92 -3.71 0.23
N CYS A 44 18.96 -3.02 -0.39
CA CYS A 44 19.24 -1.79 -1.15
C CYS A 44 19.81 -0.67 -0.25
N ASN A 45 19.27 -0.50 0.96
CA ASN A 45 19.76 0.49 1.92
C ASN A 45 21.19 0.17 2.38
N GLN A 46 21.51 -1.10 2.61
CA GLN A 46 22.86 -1.55 2.95
C GLN A 46 23.83 -1.26 1.80
N LYS A 47 23.49 -1.66 0.56
CA LYS A 47 24.29 -1.34 -0.62
C LYS A 47 24.55 0.17 -0.73
N TRP A 48 23.56 1.00 -0.42
CA TRP A 48 23.74 2.45 -0.45
C TRP A 48 24.70 2.96 0.63
N GLY A 49 24.61 2.40 1.84
CA GLY A 49 25.58 2.65 2.91
C GLY A 49 27.02 2.34 2.47
N ASP A 50 27.25 1.16 1.88
CA ASP A 50 28.57 0.75 1.39
C ASP A 50 29.11 1.69 0.30
N VAL A 51 28.24 2.17 -0.60
CA VAL A 51 28.61 3.14 -1.64
C VAL A 51 29.07 4.46 -1.02
N LEU A 52 28.36 4.94 0.00
CA LEU A 52 28.73 6.17 0.71
C LEU A 52 30.07 6.02 1.42
N GLU A 53 30.28 4.92 2.16
CA GLU A 53 31.56 4.66 2.84
C GLU A 53 32.75 4.63 1.87
N LYS A 54 32.57 3.99 0.71
CA LYS A 54 33.59 3.96 -0.36
C LYS A 54 33.83 5.32 -1.02
N GLN A 55 32.79 6.15 -1.12
CA GLN A 55 32.95 7.52 -1.61
C GLN A 55 33.72 8.38 -0.59
N TYR A 56 33.41 8.26 0.70
CA TYR A 56 34.08 9.01 1.76
C TYR A 56 35.55 8.62 1.95
N SER A 57 35.87 7.34 1.78
CA SER A 57 37.26 6.83 1.82
C SER A 57 38.06 7.14 0.55
N GLY A 58 37.42 7.64 -0.50
CA GLY A 58 38.07 7.98 -1.78
C GLY A 58 38.25 6.79 -2.73
N GLU A 59 37.74 5.60 -2.38
CA GLU A 59 37.75 4.41 -3.25
C GLU A 59 36.83 4.56 -4.47
N LEU A 60 35.77 5.38 -4.35
CA LEU A 60 34.86 5.72 -5.44
C LEU A 60 34.85 7.21 -5.73
N SER A 61 34.88 7.55 -7.03
CA SER A 61 34.60 8.92 -7.45
C SER A 61 33.12 9.26 -7.29
N ARG A 62 32.81 10.55 -7.18
CA ARG A 62 31.43 11.05 -7.10
C ARG A 62 30.56 10.57 -8.27
N ASP A 63 31.12 10.53 -9.48
CA ASP A 63 30.42 10.08 -10.68
C ASP A 63 30.08 8.58 -10.62
N GLN A 64 31.00 7.75 -10.10
CA GLN A 64 30.77 6.33 -9.90
C GLN A 64 29.70 6.08 -8.84
N ALA A 65 29.79 6.78 -7.70
CA ALA A 65 28.79 6.71 -6.63
C ALA A 65 27.39 7.11 -7.14
N THR A 66 27.31 8.17 -7.96
CA THR A 66 26.05 8.60 -8.59
C THR A 66 25.47 7.49 -9.48
N ARG A 67 26.27 6.87 -10.36
CA ARG A 67 25.78 5.76 -11.22
C ARG A 67 25.27 4.57 -10.40
N LEU A 68 25.93 4.26 -9.28
CA LEU A 68 25.48 3.19 -8.37
C LEU A 68 24.19 3.57 -7.65
N GLN A 69 24.05 4.83 -7.23
CA GLN A 69 22.81 5.36 -6.65
C GLN A 69 21.63 5.17 -7.61
N TRP A 70 21.79 5.51 -8.89
CA TRP A 70 20.74 5.31 -9.90
C TRP A 70 20.30 3.85 -10.01
N LYS A 71 21.26 2.91 -9.98
CA LYS A 71 20.94 1.46 -10.02
C LYS A 71 20.17 1.03 -8.77
N ILE A 72 20.61 1.45 -7.59
CA ILE A 72 19.97 1.09 -6.31
C ILE A 72 18.56 1.68 -6.24
N ASN A 73 18.38 2.95 -6.64
CA ASN A 73 17.07 3.58 -6.68
C ASN A 73 16.11 2.84 -7.62
N SER A 74 16.59 2.42 -8.80
CA SER A 74 15.79 1.62 -9.73
C SER A 74 15.38 0.27 -9.12
N GLU A 75 16.27 -0.41 -8.40
CA GLU A 75 15.92 -1.64 -7.65
C GLU A 75 14.85 -1.36 -6.58
N MET A 76 15.00 -0.28 -5.80
CA MET A 76 14.03 0.12 -4.78
C MET A 76 12.64 0.44 -5.37
N GLU A 77 12.60 1.16 -6.49
CA GLU A 77 11.35 1.45 -7.21
C GLU A 77 10.67 0.18 -7.69
N ASN A 78 11.43 -0.76 -8.26
CA ASN A 78 10.89 -2.06 -8.69
C ASN A 78 10.31 -2.87 -7.52
N ASN A 79 10.99 -2.85 -6.36
CA ASN A 79 10.49 -3.47 -5.13
C ASN A 79 9.21 -2.77 -4.63
N ALA A 80 9.17 -1.44 -4.63
CA ALA A 80 8.00 -0.66 -4.23
C ALA A 80 6.80 -0.90 -5.16
N HIS A 81 7.02 -0.93 -6.48
CA HIS A 81 6.01 -1.31 -7.46
C HIS A 81 5.47 -2.71 -7.21
N SER A 82 6.33 -3.66 -6.90
CA SER A 82 5.93 -5.03 -6.58
C SER A 82 5.08 -5.11 -5.30
N VAL A 83 5.34 -4.26 -4.31
CA VAL A 83 4.51 -4.21 -3.09
C VAL A 83 3.15 -3.55 -3.34
N ASN A 84 3.11 -2.51 -4.17
CA ASN A 84 1.92 -1.66 -4.34
C ASN A 84 0.97 -2.16 -5.45
N ASN A 85 1.50 -2.79 -6.49
CA ASN A 85 0.72 -3.28 -7.66
C ASN A 85 0.30 -4.73 -7.54
N PHE A 86 0.59 -5.40 -6.42
CA PHE A 86 0.18 -6.77 -6.14
C PHE A 86 -0.69 -6.82 -4.87
N PRO A 87 -1.52 -7.86 -4.69
CA PRO A 87 -2.42 -7.97 -3.54
C PRO A 87 -1.67 -8.40 -2.25
N ILE A 88 -0.61 -7.68 -1.89
CA ILE A 88 0.24 -7.95 -0.72
C ILE A 88 -0.28 -7.21 0.52
N ARG A 89 -0.63 -5.93 0.37
CA ARG A 89 -1.23 -5.11 1.44
C ARG A 89 -2.24 -4.14 0.86
N CYS A 90 -3.16 -3.67 1.71
CA CYS A 90 -3.97 -2.51 1.39
C CYS A 90 -3.06 -1.27 1.28
N LEU A 91 -3.11 -0.54 0.16
CA LEU A 91 -2.35 0.71 0.01
C LEU A 91 -2.83 1.80 1.00
N GLY A 92 -4.12 1.83 1.33
CA GLY A 92 -4.68 2.81 2.27
C GLY A 92 -4.28 2.62 3.74
N CYS A 93 -4.45 1.42 4.31
CA CYS A 93 -4.22 1.17 5.74
C CYS A 93 -3.11 0.15 6.05
N GLY A 94 -2.43 -0.39 5.04
CA GLY A 94 -1.38 -1.40 5.21
C GLY A 94 -1.86 -2.79 5.65
N ASN A 95 -3.16 -3.00 5.89
CA ASN A 95 -3.72 -4.27 6.34
C ASN A 95 -3.48 -5.40 5.30
N LYS A 96 -3.07 -6.57 5.78
CA LYS A 96 -2.73 -7.77 4.98
C LYS A 96 -3.74 -8.91 5.16
N MET A 97 -4.54 -8.85 6.23
CA MET A 97 -5.50 -9.87 6.63
C MET A 97 -6.80 -9.79 5.81
N ASN A 98 -7.28 -8.58 5.55
CA ASN A 98 -8.54 -8.37 4.84
C ASN A 98 -8.44 -8.73 3.36
N ASP A 99 -9.57 -9.08 2.74
CA ASP A 99 -9.64 -9.23 1.29
C ASP A 99 -9.31 -7.90 0.60
N LEU A 100 -8.47 -7.98 -0.43
CA LEU A 100 -7.98 -6.85 -1.19
C LEU A 100 -8.64 -6.82 -2.56
N VAL A 101 -9.07 -5.64 -2.97
CA VAL A 101 -9.74 -5.38 -4.24
C VAL A 101 -8.86 -4.44 -5.05
N PHE A 102 -8.65 -4.77 -6.31
CA PHE A 102 -7.93 -3.90 -7.24
C PHE A 102 -8.80 -2.69 -7.59
N GLU A 103 -8.25 -1.49 -7.45
CA GLU A 103 -8.87 -0.26 -7.91
C GLU A 103 -8.16 0.22 -9.20
N PRO A 104 -8.82 0.18 -10.37
CA PRO A 104 -8.18 0.49 -11.64
C PRO A 104 -7.62 1.92 -11.73
N LYS A 105 -8.30 2.92 -11.15
CA LYS A 105 -7.90 4.33 -11.25
C LYS A 105 -6.55 4.61 -10.58
N ARG A 106 -6.29 4.01 -9.41
CA ARG A 106 -5.02 4.15 -8.69
C ARG A 106 -4.04 3.01 -8.99
N ARG A 107 -4.44 2.04 -9.81
CA ARG A 107 -3.67 0.82 -10.15
C ARG A 107 -3.13 0.09 -8.91
N ALA A 108 -3.91 0.05 -7.84
CA ALA A 108 -3.47 -0.45 -6.54
C ALA A 108 -4.55 -1.30 -5.84
N TYR A 109 -4.13 -2.05 -4.83
CA TYR A 109 -4.99 -2.91 -4.04
C TYR A 109 -5.43 -2.25 -2.73
N PHE A 110 -6.72 -2.27 -2.44
CA PHE A 110 -7.30 -1.72 -1.22
C PHE A 110 -8.15 -2.76 -0.50
N CYS A 111 -8.16 -2.73 0.83
CA CYS A 111 -9.20 -3.43 1.56
C CYS A 111 -10.55 -2.74 1.32
N ILE A 112 -11.62 -3.50 1.48
CA ILE A 112 -13.00 -3.04 1.28
C ILE A 112 -13.29 -1.74 2.06
N HIS A 113 -12.82 -1.64 3.31
CA HIS A 113 -12.99 -0.44 4.13
C HIS A 113 -12.32 0.79 3.50
N CYS A 114 -11.04 0.69 3.12
CA CYS A 114 -10.33 1.80 2.48
C CYS A 114 -10.93 2.16 1.12
N LEU A 115 -11.43 1.17 0.37
CA LEU A 115 -12.12 1.42 -0.90
C LEU A 115 -13.41 2.26 -0.69
N PHE A 116 -14.10 2.08 0.43
CA PHE A 116 -15.30 2.87 0.76
C PHE A 116 -15.01 4.24 1.33
N TYR A 117 -14.02 4.35 2.23
CA TYR A 117 -13.60 5.65 2.76
C TYR A 117 -13.09 6.58 1.65
N ASN A 118 -12.22 6.08 0.76
CA ASN A 118 -11.70 6.86 -0.36
C ASN A 118 -12.78 7.24 -1.39
N LYS A 119 -13.89 6.51 -1.46
CA LYS A 119 -15.02 6.87 -2.33
C LYS A 119 -15.91 7.94 -1.71
N ARG A 120 -16.12 7.93 -0.38
CA ARG A 120 -16.89 9.00 0.26
C ARG A 120 -16.30 10.37 -0.08
N GLU A 121 -14.98 10.53 0.00
CA GLU A 121 -14.27 11.77 -0.39
C GLU A 121 -14.48 12.22 -1.85
N GLN A 122 -14.72 11.30 -2.78
CA GLN A 122 -14.93 11.62 -4.20
C GLN A 122 -16.35 12.10 -4.52
N PHE A 123 -17.33 11.83 -3.66
CA PHE A 123 -18.74 12.22 -3.86
C PHE A 123 -19.21 13.33 -2.93
N LEU A 124 -18.33 13.83 -2.06
CA LEU A 124 -18.64 14.95 -1.18
C LEU A 124 -18.41 16.26 -1.93
N THR A 125 -19.41 17.12 -1.91
CA THR A 125 -19.31 18.52 -2.30
C THR A 125 -18.29 19.26 -1.41
N GLU A 126 -17.78 20.40 -1.88
CA GLU A 126 -16.87 21.27 -1.13
C GLU A 126 -17.37 21.57 0.31
N SER A 127 -18.68 21.76 0.47
CA SER A 127 -19.31 22.00 1.77
C SER A 127 -19.29 20.77 2.67
N GLU A 128 -19.56 19.58 2.11
CA GLU A 128 -19.55 18.32 2.87
C GLU A 128 -18.13 17.90 3.26
N LYS A 129 -17.12 18.19 2.43
CA LYS A 129 -15.70 18.00 2.78
C LYS A 129 -15.29 18.85 3.98
N LYS A 130 -15.71 20.12 4.01
CA LYS A 130 -15.45 21.04 5.14
C LYS A 130 -16.14 20.62 6.44
N GLN A 131 -17.27 19.90 6.37
CA GLN A 131 -17.95 19.37 7.54
C GLN A 131 -17.27 18.11 8.09
N LEU A 132 -16.71 17.25 7.24
CA LEU A 132 -15.98 16.05 7.65
C LEU A 132 -14.63 16.38 8.32
N LEU A 133 -13.93 17.41 7.84
CA LEU A 133 -12.70 17.90 8.49
C LEU A 133 -12.94 18.53 9.87
N LYS A 134 -14.19 18.85 10.21
CA LYS A 134 -14.59 19.37 11.53
C LYS A 134 -15.01 18.28 12.51
N ARG A 135 -15.17 17.02 12.07
CA ARG A 135 -15.48 15.89 12.97
C ARG A 135 -14.19 15.29 13.50
N ASN A 136 -14.09 15.17 14.82
CA ASN A 136 -12.97 14.48 15.43
C ASN A 136 -13.09 12.97 15.15
N PRO A 137 -12.01 12.26 14.79
CA PRO A 137 -12.04 10.82 14.52
C PRO A 137 -12.54 9.96 15.70
N SER A 138 -12.55 10.53 16.92
CA SER A 138 -13.03 9.89 18.15
C SER A 138 -14.55 9.75 18.24
N ASP A 139 -15.31 10.51 17.45
CA ASP A 139 -16.78 10.60 17.62
C ASP A 139 -17.52 9.43 16.94
N ASP A 140 -16.87 8.72 16.01
CA ASP A 140 -17.46 7.61 15.25
C ASP A 140 -17.22 6.23 15.90
N ILE A 141 -16.55 6.15 17.06
CA ILE A 141 -16.24 4.87 17.76
C ILE A 141 -17.30 4.51 18.83
N LEU A 142 -18.23 5.42 19.15
CA LEU A 142 -19.27 5.18 20.17
C LEU A 142 -20.69 5.36 19.59
N GLN A 143 -21.07 4.54 18.60
CA GLN A 143 -22.48 4.21 18.30
C GLN A 143 -22.63 2.79 17.79
#